data_AF-A0A2G4IE58-F1
#
_entry.id   AF-A0A2G4IE58-F1
#
_cell.length_a   1.000
_cell.length_b   1.000
_cell.length_c   1.000
_cell.angle_alpha   90.00
_cell.angle_beta   90.00
_cell.angle_gamma   90.00
#
_symmetry.space_group_name_H-M   'P 1'
#
loop_
_entity.id
_entity.type
_entity.pdbx_description
1 polymer ?
#
loop_
_entity_poly.entity_id
_entity_poly.type
_entity_poly.pdbx_seq_one_letter_code
_entity_poly.pdbx_strand_id
1 'polypeptide(L)'
;MTSSSATHELASTVTAYRRTADVGVLLGQLDRIARAHTTEQLIEALVPYGELQEVVGPVYEVIVEREPANARALVALAQAYWLTGRGPEVVSGLADRARAADASSLAAWHMWALAESAPRERTDRWREVVERFPDDPMSRVNLADSAASLAGAENDPVALKLAVASYEHLLARASRDDERAALTRALEALRGMVG
;
A
#
# COMPACT_ATOMS: atom_id res chain seq x y z
N MET A 1 18.79 21.58 -17.95
CA MET A 1 17.78 20.73 -17.29
C MET A 1 16.42 21.13 -17.80
N THR A 2 15.95 20.50 -18.86
CA THR A 2 14.59 20.72 -19.40
C THR A 2 13.61 20.05 -18.45
N SER A 3 12.81 20.84 -17.73
CA SER A 3 11.57 20.33 -17.14
C SER A 3 10.84 19.53 -18.21
N SER A 4 10.63 18.23 -17.98
CA SER A 4 10.03 17.33 -18.97
C SER A 4 8.68 17.88 -19.42
N SER A 5 8.39 17.85 -20.74
CA SER A 5 7.08 18.28 -21.30
C SER A 5 5.92 17.64 -20.52
N ALA A 6 6.09 16.38 -20.10
CA ALA A 6 5.12 15.63 -19.30
C ALA A 6 4.76 16.33 -17.99
N THR A 7 5.75 16.83 -17.24
CA THR A 7 5.55 17.51 -15.95
C THR A 7 4.72 18.77 -16.13
N HIS A 8 5.03 19.57 -17.16
CA HIS A 8 4.28 20.80 -17.44
C HIS A 8 2.85 20.50 -17.92
N GLU A 9 2.67 19.50 -18.79
CA GLU A 9 1.35 19.09 -19.28
C GLU A 9 0.46 18.51 -18.17
N LEU A 10 1.01 17.67 -17.28
CA LEU A 10 0.30 17.19 -16.09
C LEU A 10 -0.08 18.36 -15.18
N ALA A 11 0.85 19.28 -14.90
CA ALA A 11 0.58 20.42 -14.02
C ALA A 11 -0.53 21.33 -14.56
N SER A 12 -0.54 21.57 -15.88
CA SER A 12 -1.61 22.33 -16.53
C SER A 12 -2.95 21.59 -16.42
N THR A 13 -2.96 20.29 -16.70
CA THR A 13 -4.15 19.43 -16.64
C THR A 13 -4.74 19.38 -15.23
N VAL A 14 -3.91 19.16 -14.21
CA VAL A 14 -4.33 19.12 -12.80
C VAL A 14 -4.84 20.49 -12.34
N THR A 15 -4.17 21.58 -12.74
CA THR A 15 -4.63 22.95 -12.45
C THR A 15 -6.01 23.22 -13.05
N ALA A 16 -6.24 22.81 -14.30
CA ALA A 16 -7.54 22.94 -14.95
C ALA A 16 -8.62 22.11 -14.23
N TYR A 17 -8.32 20.84 -13.94
CA TYR A 17 -9.23 19.96 -13.21
C TYR A 17 -9.63 20.50 -11.84
N ARG A 18 -8.68 21.02 -11.06
CA ARG A 18 -8.98 21.62 -9.74
C ARG A 18 -9.94 22.81 -9.82
N ARG A 19 -10.01 23.49 -10.97
CA ARG A 19 -10.91 24.63 -11.19
C ARG A 19 -12.30 24.20 -11.65
N THR A 20 -12.40 23.12 -12.42
CA THR A 20 -13.66 22.72 -13.08
C THR A 20 -14.32 21.50 -12.43
N ALA A 21 -13.56 20.67 -11.72
CA ALA A 21 -13.92 19.34 -11.26
C ALA A 21 -14.42 18.41 -12.38
N ASP A 22 -14.08 18.70 -13.64
CA ASP A 22 -14.52 17.93 -14.79
C ASP A 22 -13.63 16.69 -14.99
N VAL A 23 -14.13 15.55 -14.48
CA VAL A 23 -13.44 14.26 -14.56
C VAL A 23 -13.33 13.76 -16.01
N GLY A 24 -14.33 14.03 -16.87
CA GLY A 24 -14.30 13.59 -18.26
C GLY A 24 -13.17 14.25 -19.04
N VAL A 25 -13.03 15.57 -18.87
CA VAL A 25 -11.92 16.34 -19.46
C VAL A 25 -10.58 15.89 -18.88
N LEU A 26 -10.50 15.66 -17.56
CA LEU A 26 -9.29 15.15 -16.92
C LEU A 26 -8.83 13.84 -17.56
N LEU A 27 -9.70 12.83 -17.60
CA LEU A 27 -9.35 11.50 -18.12
C LEU A 27 -8.92 11.55 -19.58
N GLY A 28 -9.59 12.35 -20.41
CA GLY A 28 -9.19 12.53 -21.82
C GLY A 28 -7.80 13.18 -21.97
N GLN A 29 -7.45 14.14 -21.12
CA GLN A 29 -6.12 14.76 -21.13
C GLN A 29 -5.05 13.80 -20.61
N LEU A 30 -5.33 13.05 -19.55
CA LEU A 30 -4.40 12.07 -18.99
C LEU A 30 -4.08 10.96 -20.00
N ASP A 31 -5.06 10.42 -20.72
CA ASP A 31 -4.84 9.42 -21.78
C ASP A 31 -3.93 9.98 -22.88
N ARG A 32 -4.20 11.21 -23.35
CA ARG A 32 -3.37 11.90 -24.36
C ARG A 32 -1.94 12.06 -23.89
N ILE A 33 -1.74 12.55 -22.67
CA ILE A 33 -0.42 12.77 -22.07
C ILE A 33 0.31 11.44 -21.90
N ALA A 34 -0.36 10.42 -21.38
CA ALA A 34 0.21 9.09 -21.21
C ALA A 34 0.71 8.55 -22.55
N ARG A 35 -0.09 8.65 -23.62
CA ARG A 35 0.29 8.25 -25.00
C ARG A 35 1.48 9.02 -25.59
N ALA A 36 1.69 10.27 -25.19
CA ALA A 36 2.72 11.13 -25.76
C ALA A 36 4.11 10.97 -25.11
N HIS A 37 4.19 10.36 -23.92
CA HIS A 37 5.43 10.31 -23.14
C HIS A 37 5.86 8.89 -22.79
N THR A 38 7.17 8.74 -22.54
CA THR A 38 7.78 7.50 -22.04
C THR A 38 7.36 7.20 -20.61
N THR A 39 7.48 5.95 -20.19
CA THR A 39 7.19 5.53 -18.82
C THR A 39 8.00 6.32 -17.80
N GLU A 40 9.31 6.52 -18.04
CA GLU A 40 10.18 7.25 -17.13
C GLU A 40 9.72 8.70 -16.95
N GLN A 41 9.37 9.37 -18.05
CA GLN A 41 8.86 10.75 -18.00
C GLN A 41 7.53 10.86 -17.25
N LEU A 42 6.64 9.87 -17.39
CA LEU A 42 5.36 9.84 -16.68
C LEU A 42 5.56 9.59 -15.18
N ILE A 43 6.41 8.63 -14.81
CA ILE A 43 6.73 8.34 -13.41
C ILE A 43 7.33 9.58 -12.72
N GLU A 44 8.25 10.27 -13.38
CA GLU A 44 8.82 11.53 -12.86
C GLU A 44 7.75 12.62 -12.70
N ALA A 45 6.90 12.80 -13.72
CA ALA A 45 5.83 13.80 -13.70
C ALA A 45 4.75 13.55 -12.64
N LEU A 46 4.54 12.29 -12.24
CA LEU A 46 3.52 11.90 -11.25
C LEU A 46 3.94 12.13 -9.79
N VAL A 47 5.24 12.31 -9.49
CA VAL A 47 5.75 12.46 -8.12
C VAL A 47 4.97 13.49 -7.27
N PRO A 48 4.61 14.70 -7.78
CA PRO A 48 3.88 15.69 -7.00
C PRO A 48 2.41 15.35 -6.74
N TYR A 49 1.88 14.32 -7.41
CA TYR A 49 0.45 14.00 -7.45
C TYR A 49 0.11 12.68 -6.76
N GLY A 50 1.02 12.08 -5.99
CA GLY A 50 0.84 10.76 -5.36
C GLY A 50 -0.46 10.60 -4.54
N GLU A 51 -1.01 11.71 -4.03
CA GLU A 51 -2.26 11.73 -3.26
C GLU A 51 -3.53 11.90 -4.13
N LEU A 52 -3.42 12.30 -5.40
CA LEU A 52 -4.54 12.50 -6.31
C LEU A 52 -4.78 11.25 -7.15
N GLN A 53 -5.58 10.32 -6.63
CA GLN A 53 -5.78 9.01 -7.24
C GLN A 53 -6.49 9.08 -8.60
N GLU A 54 -7.34 10.10 -8.81
CA GLU A 54 -7.98 10.38 -10.10
C GLU A 54 -6.98 10.80 -11.19
N VAL A 55 -5.76 11.18 -10.81
CA VAL A 55 -4.64 11.51 -11.71
C VAL A 55 -3.69 10.32 -11.83
N VAL A 56 -3.29 9.76 -10.70
CA VAL A 56 -2.29 8.70 -10.59
C VAL A 56 -2.79 7.39 -11.22
N GLY A 57 -4.00 6.96 -10.85
CA GLY A 57 -4.59 5.69 -11.31
C GLY A 57 -4.60 5.57 -12.83
N PRO A 58 -5.27 6.48 -13.56
CA PRO A 58 -5.39 6.38 -15.02
C PRO A 58 -4.03 6.38 -15.75
N VAL A 59 -3.05 7.14 -15.27
CA VAL A 59 -1.71 7.14 -15.91
C VAL A 59 -0.97 5.83 -15.63
N TYR A 60 -1.05 5.29 -14.40
CA TYR A 60 -0.45 3.99 -14.09
C TYR A 60 -1.16 2.81 -14.76
N GLU A 61 -2.45 2.90 -15.08
CA GLU A 61 -3.13 1.90 -15.94
C GLU A 61 -2.41 1.77 -17.29
N VAL A 62 -2.11 2.90 -17.94
CA VAL A 62 -1.38 2.92 -19.23
C VAL A 62 0.06 2.44 -19.07
N ILE A 63 0.74 2.79 -17.98
CA ILE A 63 2.12 2.31 -17.73
C ILE A 63 2.12 0.79 -17.53
N VAL A 64 1.19 0.24 -16.74
CA VAL A 64 1.09 -1.21 -16.51
C VAL A 64 0.68 -1.97 -17.78
N GLU A 65 -0.12 -1.36 -18.66
CA GLU A 65 -0.42 -1.94 -19.98
C GLU A 65 0.85 -2.05 -20.85
N ARG A 66 1.70 -1.03 -20.85
CA ARG A 66 2.97 -1.01 -21.60
C ARG A 66 4.02 -1.94 -21.02
N GLU A 67 4.12 -1.96 -19.70
CA GLU A 67 5.15 -2.67 -18.95
C GLU A 67 4.50 -3.57 -17.90
N PRO A 68 3.95 -4.72 -18.32
CA PRO A 68 3.13 -5.57 -17.45
C PRO A 68 3.90 -6.23 -16.30
N ALA A 69 5.24 -6.16 -16.33
CA ALA A 69 6.15 -6.66 -15.30
C ALA A 69 6.90 -5.53 -14.56
N ASN A 70 6.51 -4.26 -14.72
CA ASN A 70 7.10 -3.19 -13.92
C ASN A 70 6.51 -3.22 -12.49
N ALA A 71 7.24 -3.85 -11.56
CA ALA A 71 6.79 -4.03 -10.17
C ALA A 71 6.41 -2.71 -9.49
N ARG A 72 7.16 -1.63 -9.75
CA ARG A 72 6.88 -0.31 -9.17
C ARG A 72 5.56 0.27 -9.68
N ALA A 73 5.30 0.18 -10.98
CA ALA A 73 4.05 0.63 -11.58
C ALA A 73 2.86 -0.21 -11.10
N LEU A 74 3.03 -1.53 -10.98
CA LEU A 74 2.00 -2.43 -10.44
C LEU A 74 1.62 -2.07 -9.00
N VAL A 75 2.61 -1.79 -8.14
CA VAL A 75 2.37 -1.34 -6.76
C VAL A 75 1.65 0.01 -6.73
N ALA A 76 2.08 0.98 -7.54
CA ALA A 76 1.44 2.29 -7.60
C ALA A 76 -0.02 2.21 -8.06
N LEU A 77 -0.31 1.37 -9.06
CA LEU A 77 -1.67 1.13 -9.51
C LEU A 77 -2.50 0.41 -8.44
N ALA A 78 -1.94 -0.60 -7.78
CA ALA A 78 -2.61 -1.32 -6.69
C ALA A 78 -2.97 -0.37 -5.54
N GLN A 79 -2.08 0.55 -5.18
CA GLN A 79 -2.33 1.57 -4.17
C GLN A 79 -3.45 2.53 -4.58
N ALA A 80 -3.42 3.04 -5.82
CA ALA A 80 -4.47 3.91 -6.32
C ALA A 80 -5.85 3.22 -6.32
N TYR A 81 -5.89 1.95 -6.71
CA TYR A 81 -7.11 1.14 -6.69
C TYR A 81 -7.60 0.84 -5.28
N TRP A 82 -6.70 0.60 -4.32
CA TRP A 82 -7.06 0.44 -2.92
C TRP A 82 -7.70 1.70 -2.36
N LEU A 83 -7.05 2.85 -2.56
CA LEU A 83 -7.52 4.15 -2.05
C LEU A 83 -8.83 4.63 -2.71
N THR A 84 -9.11 4.18 -3.93
CA THR A 84 -10.36 4.50 -4.65
C THR A 84 -11.45 3.42 -4.49
N GLY A 85 -11.21 2.38 -3.68
CA GLY A 85 -12.22 1.38 -3.34
C GLY A 85 -12.55 0.41 -4.48
N ARG A 86 -11.60 0.09 -5.37
CA ARG A 86 -11.78 -0.88 -6.47
C ARG A 86 -11.89 -2.34 -5.99
N GLY A 87 -11.59 -2.59 -4.72
CA GLY A 87 -11.82 -3.88 -4.05
C GLY A 87 -10.57 -4.76 -3.91
N PRO A 88 -10.58 -5.70 -2.95
CA PRO A 88 -9.42 -6.53 -2.61
C PRO A 88 -8.97 -7.47 -3.73
N GLU A 89 -9.88 -8.07 -4.50
CA GLU A 89 -9.51 -8.99 -5.60
C GLU A 89 -8.62 -8.33 -6.66
N VAL A 90 -8.99 -7.12 -7.12
CA VAL A 90 -8.24 -6.41 -8.15
C VAL A 90 -6.86 -5.99 -7.62
N VAL A 91 -6.80 -5.53 -6.37
CA VAL A 91 -5.56 -5.12 -5.72
C VAL A 91 -4.65 -6.33 -5.47
N SER A 92 -5.19 -7.47 -5.02
CA SER A 92 -4.42 -8.70 -4.83
C SER A 92 -3.81 -9.18 -6.15
N GLY A 93 -4.57 -9.16 -7.25
CA GLY A 93 -4.05 -9.54 -8.57
C GLY A 93 -2.88 -8.67 -9.05
N LEU A 94 -2.93 -7.36 -8.78
CA LEU A 94 -1.80 -6.46 -9.08
C LEU A 94 -0.61 -6.71 -8.16
N ALA A 95 -0.84 -6.93 -6.87
CA ALA A 95 0.20 -7.19 -5.89
C ALA A 95 0.91 -8.53 -6.14
N ASP A 96 0.19 -9.58 -6.55
CA ASP A 96 0.77 -10.86 -6.95
C ASP A 96 1.67 -10.73 -8.17
N ARG A 97 1.23 -9.98 -9.19
CA ARG A 97 2.07 -9.66 -10.36
C ARG A 97 3.31 -8.88 -9.96
N ALA A 98 3.18 -7.92 -9.04
CA ALA A 98 4.31 -7.12 -8.57
C ALA A 98 5.34 -7.97 -7.81
N ARG A 99 4.89 -8.90 -6.95
CA ARG A 99 5.76 -9.85 -6.24
C ARG A 99 6.46 -10.81 -7.20
N ALA A 100 5.76 -11.27 -8.23
CA ALA A 100 6.34 -12.14 -9.26
C ALA A 100 7.40 -11.40 -10.09
N ALA A 101 7.19 -10.12 -10.40
CA ALA A 101 8.13 -9.28 -11.12
C ALA A 101 9.36 -8.89 -10.28
N ASP A 102 9.17 -8.60 -8.99
CA ASP A 102 10.24 -8.29 -8.05
C ASP A 102 9.94 -8.86 -6.66
N ALA A 103 10.54 -10.01 -6.38
CA ALA A 103 10.37 -10.69 -5.10
C ALA A 103 11.00 -9.93 -3.93
N SER A 104 11.86 -8.93 -4.17
CA SER A 104 12.48 -8.10 -3.14
C SER A 104 11.65 -6.85 -2.78
N SER A 105 10.60 -6.55 -3.55
CA SER A 105 9.76 -5.36 -3.36
C SER A 105 8.90 -5.46 -2.11
N LEU A 106 9.37 -4.91 -0.98
CA LEU A 106 8.61 -4.84 0.28
C LEU A 106 7.20 -4.27 0.08
N ALA A 107 7.06 -3.23 -0.75
CA ALA A 107 5.77 -2.61 -1.03
C ALA A 107 4.79 -3.55 -1.75
N ALA A 108 5.27 -4.41 -2.66
CA ALA A 108 4.44 -5.43 -3.30
C ALA A 108 3.93 -6.47 -2.29
N TRP A 109 4.81 -6.88 -1.37
CA TRP A 109 4.46 -7.79 -0.28
C TRP A 109 3.46 -7.17 0.70
N HIS A 110 3.62 -5.89 1.05
CA HIS A 110 2.66 -5.14 1.88
C HIS A 110 1.29 -5.05 1.21
N MET A 111 1.23 -4.67 -0.08
CA MET A 111 -0.04 -4.59 -0.80
C MET A 111 -0.72 -5.95 -0.90
N TRP A 112 0.04 -7.03 -1.09
CA TRP A 112 -0.49 -8.38 -1.16
C TRP A 112 -1.08 -8.85 0.18
N ALA A 113 -0.40 -8.60 1.29
CA ALA A 113 -0.93 -8.94 2.61
C ALA A 113 -2.15 -8.07 2.97
N LEU A 114 -2.08 -6.75 2.69
CA LEU A 114 -3.16 -5.81 2.96
C LEU A 114 -4.45 -6.13 2.20
N ALA A 115 -4.33 -6.55 0.93
CA ALA A 115 -5.48 -6.86 0.09
C ALA A 115 -6.21 -8.16 0.47
N GLU A 116 -5.67 -8.97 1.37
CA GLU A 116 -6.38 -10.17 1.85
C GLU A 116 -7.56 -9.77 2.74
N SER A 117 -8.75 -10.18 2.30
CA SER A 117 -10.00 -9.83 2.96
C SER A 117 -10.24 -10.69 4.20
N ALA A 118 -9.87 -11.96 4.15
CA ALA A 118 -10.15 -12.92 5.20
C ALA A 118 -9.16 -12.73 6.38
N PRO A 119 -9.63 -12.48 7.63
CA PRO A 119 -8.77 -12.08 8.74
C PRO A 119 -7.65 -13.07 9.08
N ARG A 120 -7.94 -14.37 9.00
CA ARG A 120 -7.00 -15.43 9.32
C ARG A 120 -5.90 -15.52 8.28
N GLU A 121 -6.28 -15.57 7.01
CA GLU A 121 -5.41 -15.58 5.86
C GLU A 121 -4.55 -14.32 5.82
N ARG A 122 -5.12 -13.14 6.10
CA ARG A 122 -4.39 -11.87 6.18
C ARG A 122 -3.32 -11.93 7.27
N THR A 123 -3.65 -12.50 8.43
CA THR A 123 -2.69 -12.68 9.53
C THR A 123 -1.55 -13.63 9.11
N ASP A 124 -1.85 -14.69 8.39
CA ASP A 124 -0.84 -15.61 7.84
C ASP A 124 0.03 -14.94 6.77
N ARG A 125 -0.55 -14.13 5.88
CA ARG A 125 0.20 -13.34 4.89
C ARG A 125 1.17 -12.37 5.59
N TRP A 126 0.71 -11.63 6.60
CA TRP A 126 1.60 -10.73 7.35
C TRP A 126 2.72 -11.48 8.09
N ARG A 127 2.47 -12.71 8.56
CA ARG A 127 3.52 -13.56 9.12
C ARG A 127 4.60 -13.88 8.09
N GLU A 128 4.19 -14.27 6.87
CA GLU A 128 5.12 -14.51 5.76
C GLU A 128 5.93 -13.26 5.40
N VAL A 129 5.31 -12.07 5.40
CA VAL A 129 6.02 -10.81 5.17
C VAL A 129 7.08 -10.57 6.26
N VAL A 130 6.75 -10.75 7.54
CA VAL A 130 7.70 -10.58 8.66
C VAL A 130 8.84 -11.60 8.60
N GLU A 131 8.57 -12.84 8.21
CA GLU A 131 9.61 -13.86 8.01
C GLU A 131 10.58 -13.48 6.89
N ARG A 132 10.05 -12.90 5.80
CA ARG A 132 10.84 -12.47 4.64
C ARG A 132 11.62 -11.17 4.90
N PHE A 133 11.02 -10.23 5.62
CA PHE A 133 11.57 -8.89 5.89
C PHE A 133 11.64 -8.65 7.42
N PRO A 134 12.52 -9.37 8.14
CA PRO A 134 12.51 -9.38 9.60
C PRO A 134 12.84 -8.03 10.25
N ASP A 135 13.56 -7.18 9.52
CA ASP A 135 14.00 -5.86 9.96
C ASP A 135 12.99 -4.74 9.67
N ASP A 136 11.91 -5.01 8.93
CA ASP A 136 10.87 -4.01 8.67
C ASP A 136 9.90 -3.89 9.86
N PRO A 137 9.93 -2.79 10.63
CA PRO A 137 9.04 -2.62 11.78
C PRO A 137 7.57 -2.53 11.36
N MET A 138 7.28 -1.98 10.17
CA MET A 138 5.90 -1.80 9.70
C MET A 138 5.20 -3.14 9.45
N SER A 139 5.89 -4.11 8.84
CA SER A 139 5.36 -5.47 8.67
C SER A 139 4.97 -6.10 10.01
N ARG A 140 5.77 -5.86 11.04
CA ARG A 140 5.53 -6.41 12.38
C ARG A 140 4.37 -5.72 13.10
N VAL A 141 4.21 -4.42 12.92
CA VAL A 141 3.02 -3.69 13.38
C VAL A 141 1.77 -4.26 12.73
N ASN A 142 1.76 -4.41 11.40
CA ASN A 142 0.61 -4.96 10.68
C ASN A 142 0.30 -6.42 11.08
N LEU A 143 1.31 -7.24 11.36
CA LEU A 143 1.12 -8.57 11.92
C LEU A 143 0.47 -8.52 13.31
N ALA A 144 0.96 -7.66 14.20
CA ALA A 144 0.43 -7.49 15.55
C ALA A 144 -1.05 -7.06 15.51
N ASP A 145 -1.37 -6.06 14.69
CA ASP A 145 -2.73 -5.52 14.53
C ASP A 145 -3.68 -6.54 13.90
N SER A 146 -3.22 -7.28 12.88
CA SER A 146 -4.02 -8.35 12.25
C SER A 146 -4.30 -9.49 13.22
N ALA A 147 -3.28 -9.93 13.97
CA ALA A 147 -3.42 -10.98 14.96
C ALA A 147 -4.32 -10.56 16.14
N ALA A 148 -4.23 -9.30 16.60
CA ALA A 148 -5.10 -8.76 17.65
C ALA A 148 -6.56 -8.69 17.19
N SER A 149 -6.77 -8.25 15.94
CA SER A 149 -8.11 -8.19 15.34
C SER A 149 -8.72 -9.59 15.21
N LEU A 150 -7.94 -10.57 14.74
CA LEU A 150 -8.36 -11.97 14.62
C LEU A 150 -8.68 -12.58 16.00
N ALA A 151 -7.84 -12.32 17.00
CA ALA A 151 -8.04 -12.79 18.36
C ALA A 151 -9.38 -12.31 18.94
N GLY A 152 -9.69 -11.02 18.78
CA GLY A 152 -10.95 -10.45 19.25
C GLY A 152 -12.17 -10.91 18.44
N ALA A 153 -12.05 -10.99 17.12
CA ALA A 153 -13.17 -11.35 16.25
C ALA A 153 -13.56 -12.84 16.36
N GLU A 154 -12.59 -13.73 16.54
CA GLU A 154 -12.79 -15.18 16.51
C GLU A 154 -12.57 -15.86 17.88
N ASN A 155 -12.29 -15.09 18.93
CA ASN A 155 -11.85 -15.62 20.24
C ASN A 155 -10.67 -16.60 20.10
N ASP A 156 -9.72 -16.27 19.22
CA ASP A 156 -8.61 -17.15 18.86
C ASP A 156 -7.42 -16.96 19.84
N PRO A 157 -7.15 -17.92 20.74
CA PRO A 157 -6.06 -17.80 21.72
C PRO A 157 -4.68 -17.93 21.08
N VAL A 158 -4.56 -18.54 19.89
CA VAL A 158 -3.30 -18.63 19.15
C VAL A 158 -2.99 -17.26 18.53
N ALA A 159 -3.99 -16.62 17.93
CA ALA A 159 -3.88 -15.26 17.41
C ALA A 159 -3.55 -14.26 18.54
N LEU A 160 -4.15 -14.41 19.72
CA LEU A 160 -3.86 -13.56 20.88
C LEU A 160 -2.39 -13.66 21.30
N LYS A 161 -1.85 -14.89 21.39
CA LYS A 161 -0.44 -15.11 21.71
C LYS A 161 0.50 -14.51 20.66
N LEU A 162 0.13 -14.63 19.37
CA LEU A 162 0.89 -14.04 18.27
C LEU A 162 0.90 -12.50 18.34
N ALA A 163 -0.25 -11.89 18.65
CA ALA A 163 -0.37 -10.44 18.82
C ALA A 163 0.52 -9.94 19.97
N VAL A 164 0.42 -10.58 21.15
CA VAL A 164 1.24 -10.25 22.33
C VAL A 164 2.73 -10.36 22.01
N ALA A 165 3.17 -11.48 21.44
CA ALA A 165 4.57 -11.69 21.09
C ALA A 165 5.09 -10.64 20.08
N SER A 166 4.24 -10.23 19.12
CA SER A 166 4.59 -9.23 18.12
C SER A 166 4.74 -7.83 18.73
N TYR A 167 3.82 -7.43 19.62
CA TYR A 167 3.93 -6.15 20.33
C TYR A 167 5.08 -6.12 21.34
N GLU A 168 5.38 -7.23 22.03
CA GLU A 168 6.55 -7.33 22.90
C GLU A 168 7.86 -7.14 22.13
N HIS A 169 7.96 -7.72 20.93
CA HIS A 169 9.11 -7.51 20.05
C HIS A 169 9.23 -6.04 19.62
N LEU A 170 8.13 -5.39 19.26
CA LEU A 170 8.12 -3.96 18.92
C LEU A 170 8.57 -3.11 20.12
N LEU A 171 8.04 -3.39 21.32
CA LEU A 171 8.38 -2.65 22.54
C LEU A 171 9.86 -2.76 22.91
N ALA A 172 10.46 -3.94 22.70
CA ALA A 172 11.88 -4.16 22.95
C ALA A 172 12.80 -3.30 22.05
N ARG A 173 12.29 -2.86 20.89
CA ARG A 173 13.05 -2.08 19.88
C ARG A 173 12.65 -0.61 19.84
N ALA A 174 11.52 -0.24 20.44
CA ALA A 174 11.03 1.13 20.48
C ALA A 174 12.00 2.04 21.25
N SER A 175 12.48 3.08 20.56
CA SER A 175 13.41 4.08 21.11
C SER A 175 12.72 5.36 21.57
N ARG A 176 11.44 5.56 21.23
CA ARG A 176 10.67 6.75 21.59
C ARG A 176 9.71 6.46 22.74
N ASP A 177 9.61 7.38 23.68
CA ASP A 177 8.79 7.19 24.89
C ASP A 177 7.28 7.11 24.58
N ASP A 178 6.82 7.87 23.59
CA ASP A 178 5.42 7.85 23.15
C ASP A 178 5.02 6.50 22.54
N GLU A 179 5.90 5.94 21.69
CA GLU A 179 5.76 4.61 21.10
C GLU A 179 5.76 3.52 22.20
N ARG A 180 6.73 3.55 23.12
CA ARG A 180 6.81 2.60 24.24
C ARG A 180 5.54 2.62 25.10
N ALA A 181 5.02 3.82 25.39
CA ALA A 181 3.80 3.97 26.15
C ALA A 181 2.57 3.42 25.39
N ALA A 182 2.48 3.66 24.09
CA ALA A 182 1.40 3.13 23.25
C ALA A 182 1.43 1.59 23.20
N LEU A 183 2.59 0.99 22.94
CA LEU A 183 2.78 -0.45 22.90
C LEU A 183 2.49 -1.11 24.26
N THR A 184 2.89 -0.48 25.37
CA THR A 184 2.60 -0.97 26.72
C THR A 184 1.09 -1.02 26.98
N ARG A 185 0.35 0.03 26.63
CA ARG A 185 -1.12 0.05 26.75
C ARG A 185 -1.80 -1.01 25.88
N ALA A 186 -1.32 -1.21 24.66
CA ALA A 186 -1.85 -2.26 23.78
C ALA A 186 -1.65 -3.66 24.39
N LEU A 187 -0.47 -3.93 24.97
CA LEU A 187 -0.19 -5.19 25.66
C LEU A 187 -1.06 -5.42 26.90
N GLU A 188 -1.30 -4.38 27.70
CA GLU A 188 -2.19 -4.46 28.85
C GLU A 188 -3.62 -4.82 28.43
N ALA A 189 -4.13 -4.18 27.37
CA ALA A 189 -5.46 -4.48 26.83
C ALA A 189 -5.58 -5.93 26.34
N LEU A 190 -4.60 -6.42 25.59
CA LEU A 190 -4.60 -7.80 25.08
C LEU A 190 -4.51 -8.84 26.20
N ARG A 191 -3.69 -8.61 27.22
CA ARG A 191 -3.57 -9.52 28.37
C ARG A 191 -4.86 -9.58 29.19
N GLY A 192 -5.63 -8.49 29.20
CA GLY A 192 -6.98 -8.48 29.78
C GLY A 192 -8.00 -9.37 29.08
N MET A 193 -7.76 -9.76 27.82
CA MET A 193 -8.63 -10.69 27.06
C MET A 193 -8.46 -12.16 27.47
N VAL A 194 -7.47 -12.47 28.31
CA VAL A 194 -7.19 -13.83 28.80
C VAL A 194 -8.10 -14.22 29.98
N GLY A 195 -9.02 -13.34 30.39
CA GLY A 195 -9.93 -13.50 31.54
C GLY A 195 -11.24 -14.21 31.23
#